data_AF-A0A8S3K090-F1
#
_entry.id   AF-A0A8S3K090-F1
#
_cell.length_a   1.000
_cell.length_b   1.000
_cell.length_c   1.000
_cell.angle_alpha   90.00
_cell.angle_beta   90.00
_cell.angle_gamma   90.00
#
_symmetry.space_group_name_H-M   'P 1'
#
loop_
_entity.id
_entity.type
_entity.pdbx_description
1 polymer ?
#
loop_
_entity_poly.entity_id
_entity_poly.type
_entity_poly.pdbx_seq_one_letter_code
_entity_poly.pdbx_strand_id
1 'polypeptide(L)' 'MILKVLSKEDVLSEKVRQLTDLSLQRPLIRLNSERFKYYVTSQPRNYSVFVMLTALAPERKC' A
#
# COMPACT_ATOMS: atom_id res chain seq x y z
N MET A 1 -9.61 -26.99 11.99
CA MET A 1 -9.08 -25.64 11.75
C MET A 1 -10.25 -24.75 11.37
N ILE A 2 -10.63 -23.81 12.23
CA ILE A 2 -11.69 -22.84 11.90
C ILE A 2 -11.06 -21.79 10.99
N LEU A 3 -11.51 -21.69 9.74
CA LEU A 3 -11.18 -20.57 8.85
C LEU A 3 -11.77 -19.30 9.47
N LYS A 4 -10.92 -18.49 10.11
CA LYS A 4 -11.30 -17.15 10.57
C LYS A 4 -11.58 -16.33 9.31
N VAL A 5 -12.84 -15.97 9.09
CA VAL A 5 -13.22 -15.03 8.04
C VAL A 5 -12.64 -13.67 8.43
N LEU A 6 -11.75 -13.13 7.59
CA LEU A 6 -11.05 -11.88 7.86
C LEU A 6 -12.05 -10.72 7.81
N SER A 7 -12.21 -10.01 8.92
CA SER A 7 -13.11 -8.85 8.99
C SER A 7 -12.53 -7.65 8.23
N LYS A 8 -13.36 -6.62 7.97
CA LYS A 8 -12.87 -5.38 7.35
C LYS A 8 -11.83 -4.71 8.25
N GLU A 9 -12.05 -4.74 9.55
CA GLU A 9 -11.16 -4.20 10.57
C GLU A 9 -9.82 -4.93 10.58
N ASP A 10 -9.82 -6.26 10.46
CA ASP A 10 -8.59 -7.06 10.35
C ASP A 10 -7.77 -6.68 9.10
N VAL A 11 -8.45 -6.52 7.96
CA VAL A 11 -7.81 -6.08 6.70
C VAL A 11 -7.23 -4.66 6.84
N LEU A 12 -7.98 -3.75 7.47
CA LEU A 12 -7.52 -2.38 7.70
C LEU A 12 -6.28 -2.36 8.59
N SER A 13 -6.33 -3.07 9.72
CA SER A 13 -5.24 -3.17 10.67
C SER A 13 -3.98 -3.71 10.01
N GLU A 14 -4.11 -4.76 9.20
CA GLU A 14 -2.98 -5.34 8.49
C GLU A 14 -2.38 -4.37 7.46
N LYS A 15 -3.20 -3.62 6.72
CA LYS A 15 -2.73 -2.57 5.81
C LYS A 15 -1.93 -1.49 6.55
N VAL A 16 -2.45 -0.99 7.68
CA VAL A 16 -1.78 0.05 8.47
C VAL A 16 -0.46 -0.46 9.03
N ARG A 17 -0.43 -1.69 9.55
CA ARG A 17 0.79 -2.33 10.06
C ARG A 17 1.84 -2.44 8.95
N GLN A 18 1.48 -2.98 7.79
CA GLN A 18 2.39 -3.10 6.64
C GLN A 18 2.93 -1.75 6.16
N LEU A 19 2.09 -0.72 6.07
CA LEU A 19 2.53 0.63 5.68
C LEU A 19 3.47 1.25 6.72
N THR A 20 3.25 0.98 8.00
CA THR A 20 4.11 1.43 9.10
C THR A 20 5.48 0.75 9.04
N ASP A 21 5.50 -0.57 8.84
CA ASP A 21 6.76 -1.32 8.69
C ASP A 21 7.56 -0.86 7.47
N LEU A 22 6.88 -0.61 6.34
CA LEU A 22 7.51 -0.11 5.12
C LEU A 22 8.05 1.32 5.29
N SER A 23 7.34 2.19 6.02
CA SER A 23 7.76 3.57 6.26
C SER A 23 8.96 3.67 7.21
N LEU A 24 9.06 2.73 8.17
CA LEU A 24 10.24 2.58 9.02
C LEU A 24 11.48 2.17 8.22
N GLN A 25 11.33 1.38 7.16
CA GLN A 25 12.45 0.98 6.30
C GLN A 25 12.89 2.09 5.35
N ARG A 26 11.93 2.80 4.73
CA ARG A 26 12.21 3.89 3.78
C ARG A 26 11.13 4.97 3.85
N PRO A 27 11.49 6.26 3.80
CA PRO A 27 10.51 7.35 3.83
C PRO A 27 9.63 7.41 2.58
N LEU A 28 10.12 6.88 1.43
CA LEU A 28 9.39 6.82 0.18
C LEU A 28 9.06 5.37 -0.18
N ILE A 29 7.77 5.04 -0.15
CA ILE A 29 7.27 3.71 -0.50
C ILE A 29 7.04 3.65 -2.01
N ARG A 30 7.84 2.83 -2.72
CA ARG A 30 7.65 2.57 -4.15
C ARG A 30 6.46 1.62 -4.35
N LEU A 31 5.46 2.10 -5.08
CA LEU A 31 4.25 1.34 -5.40
C LEU A 31 4.27 0.89 -6.86
N ASN A 32 4.01 -0.39 -7.08
CA ASN A 32 3.62 -0.90 -8.40
C ASN A 32 2.09 -0.83 -8.53
N SER A 33 1.55 -1.24 -9.68
CA SER A 33 0.10 -1.19 -9.95
C SER A 33 -0.73 -2.00 -8.94
N GLU A 34 -0.24 -3.15 -8.49
CA GLU A 34 -0.93 -4.01 -7.52
C GLU A 34 -0.96 -3.38 -6.12
N ARG A 35 0.20 -2.94 -5.62
CA ARG A 35 0.32 -2.25 -4.33
C ARG A 35 -0.44 -0.93 -4.34
N PHE A 36 -0.43 -0.20 -5.45
CA PHE A 36 -1.24 1.00 -5.59
C PHE A 36 -2.73 0.68 -5.44
N LYS A 37 -3.24 -0.37 -6.10
CA LYS A 37 -4.62 -0.81 -5.92
C LYS A 37 -4.93 -1.20 -4.48
N TYR A 38 -4.01 -1.94 -3.85
CA TYR A 38 -4.21 -2.46 -2.49
C TYR A 38 -4.17 -1.36 -1.41
N TYR A 39 -3.17 -0.49 -1.42
CA TYR A 39 -2.98 0.52 -0.37
C TYR A 39 -3.68 1.85 -0.67
N VAL A 40 -3.87 2.22 -1.95
CA VAL A 40 -4.35 3.57 -2.31
C VAL A 40 -5.82 3.57 -2.72
N THR A 41 -6.26 2.63 -3.56
CA THR A 41 -7.63 2.68 -4.11
C THR A 41 -8.61 1.79 -3.37
N SER A 42 -8.21 0.60 -2.95
CA SER A 42 -9.12 -0.35 -2.29
C SER A 42 -9.51 0.12 -0.89
N GLN A 43 -10.74 -0.16 -0.49
CA GLN A 43 -11.23 -0.02 0.87
C GLN A 43 -10.98 -1.32 1.66
N PRO A 44 -10.98 -1.29 3.00
CA PRO A 44 -11.10 -0.15 3.91
C PRO A 44 -9.80 0.66 4.05
N ARG A 45 -9.91 1.96 4.38
CA ARG A 45 -8.79 2.88 4.68
C ARG A 45 -9.19 3.93 5.71
N ASN A 46 -8.24 4.30 6.58
CA ASN A 46 -8.36 5.37 7.58
C ASN A 46 -7.12 6.29 7.57
N TYR A 47 -6.43 6.38 6.44
CA TYR A 47 -5.20 7.15 6.26
C TYR A 47 -5.24 7.89 4.92
N SER A 48 -4.53 9.01 4.87
CA SER A 48 -4.30 9.78 3.64
C SER A 48 -3.03 9.31 2.94
N VAL A 49 -3.01 9.38 1.60
CA VAL A 49 -1.85 9.00 0.79
C VAL A 49 -1.48 10.18 -0.11
N PHE A 50 -0.23 10.62 -0.02
CA PHE A 50 0.36 11.55 -0.99
C PHE A 50 1.16 10.74 -2.02
N VAL A 51 0.82 10.88 -3.30
CA VAL A 51 1.41 10.08 -4.39
C VAL A 51 2.16 10.99 -5.36
N MET A 52 3.43 10.67 -5.59
CA MET A 52 4.21 11.25 -6.68
C MET A 52 4.23 10.27 -7.86
N LEU A 53 3.51 10.60 -8.93
CA LEU A 53 3.55 9.83 -10.19
C LEU A 53 4.80 10.25 -10.97
N THR A 54 5.53 9.27 -11.48
CA THR A 54 6.82 9.51 -12.15
C THR A 54 7.10 8.48 -13.24
N ALA A 55 7.98 8.84 -14.18
CA ALA A 55 8.37 8.02 -15.32
C ALA A 55 9.90 7.80 -15.41
N LEU A 56 10.59 7.72 -14.27
CA LEU A 56 12.05 7.62 -14.16
C LEU A 56 12.62 6.23 -14.53
N ALA A 57 11.87 5.37 -15.22
CA ALA A 57 12.35 4.05 -15.59
C ALA A 57 13.43 4.19 -16.69
N PRO A 58 14.64 3.63 -16.52
CA PRO A 58 15.75 3.85 -17.47
C PRO A 58 15.46 3.39 -18.91
N GLU A 59 14.57 2.39 -19.05
CA GLU A 59 14.08 1.90 -20.34
C GLU A 59 13.24 2.93 -21.11
N ARG A 60 12.66 3.90 -20.39
CA ARG A 60 11.93 5.01 -20.98
C ARG A 60 12.97 6.08 -21.31
N LYS A 61 13.31 6.19 -22.61
CA LYS A 61 14.14 7.28 -23.16
C LYS A 61 13.38 8.61 -23.12
N CYS A 62 12.99 9.04 -21.93
CA CYS A 62 12.35 10.32 -21.67
C CYS A 62 13.37 11.45 -21.69
#